data_AF-A0A0K0F519-F1
#
_entry.id   AF-A0A0K0F519-F1
#
_cell.length_a   1.000
_cell.length_b   1.000
_cell.length_c   1.000
_cell.angle_alpha   90.00
_cell.angle_beta   90.00
_cell.angle_gamma   90.00
#
_symmetry.space_group_name_H-M   'P 1'
#
loop_
_entity.id
_entity.type
_entity.pdbx_description
1 polymer ?
#
loop_
_entity_poly.entity_id
_entity_poly.type
_entity_poly.pdbx_seq_one_letter_code
_entity_poly.pdbx_strand_id
1 'polypeptide(L)'
;MKHLILLLSIISLILCAKGKGKGKSKGKDKNKNSETIVNTPYGKIQGKKITIKKDQVSEFLGIPYARPPIGYYRFKGPIPLRQPAWNETFYAVHKAVACPQIIKRLNFKDYDDLLPHNGLFESCLKLNMWVPKGKNLPILVILHDGFYSIRTASVDRYYGAYLAQKAKSIVITLNFRLGFFGFSYLGGGEQIPGNMGLLDQQTALKWIRTAAESFGGNKNSITLIGFGSGASSVSAHLFSDDRSCLFHRAIISSGIITSPLDTIRPQFAESNTRLVADRLGCKGSNRRILSCLQKMPTMRILRVAQYVLQQAYPQKPYQFLPITNDYLFFNGSLMEKIINHKYKKDVDLMFGVTSDAATLLMATVLTNSSLYNCQFFPSRSASHIKNSCDMKNQNFREVVKLASSLLKLNSSEEKELSDLYINLPKLSYTQKSVRLLSDVLYNCEIYKFAVRFSNYSSSNVYFYENQKRSPLSKWPSWTGVMQGDEINDIFAYPFRHSKEYKKKTLKKEQKYSEALISLVKEFSKSGKPSKKWKKFKGLEETKALILNSKLNLKKLKMENVLSICPNVNRIILKARRRLQVGGPGNVTLSPITTTATTTTQVTTTTKKKGIFSKIKSWFKKHLS
;
A
#
# COMPACT_ATOMS: atom_id res chain seq x y z
N MET A 1 49.11 -36.01 -24.62
CA MET A 1 47.66 -36.09 -24.32
C MET A 1 47.40 -35.26 -23.07
N LYS A 2 47.08 -33.97 -23.13
CA LYS A 2 45.78 -33.37 -23.50
C LYS A 2 46.01 -31.95 -24.03
N HIS A 3 46.51 -31.83 -25.26
CA HIS A 3 46.55 -30.59 -26.03
C HIS A 3 45.69 -30.70 -27.31
N LEU A 4 44.51 -31.33 -27.18
CA LEU A 4 43.62 -31.61 -28.30
C LEU A 4 42.13 -31.39 -27.95
N ILE A 5 41.81 -30.37 -27.15
CA ILE A 5 40.41 -29.95 -26.87
C ILE A 5 40.29 -28.42 -26.83
N LEU A 6 41.00 -27.71 -27.71
CA LEU A 6 40.84 -26.25 -27.85
C LEU A 6 40.82 -25.75 -29.31
N LEU A 7 40.38 -26.60 -30.24
CA LEU A 7 40.36 -26.31 -31.68
C LEU A 7 39.09 -26.79 -32.41
N LEU A 8 37.97 -26.95 -31.69
CA LEU A 8 36.68 -27.41 -32.25
C LEU A 8 35.47 -26.51 -31.95
N SER A 9 35.67 -25.22 -31.67
CA SER A 9 34.55 -24.29 -31.41
C SER A 9 34.53 -23.01 -32.26
N ILE A 10 35.38 -22.87 -33.29
CA ILE A 10 35.49 -21.63 -34.07
C ILE A 10 35.20 -21.77 -35.58
N ILE A 11 34.93 -22.97 -36.12
CA ILE A 11 34.60 -23.12 -37.56
C ILE A 11 33.26 -23.84 -37.73
N SER A 12 32.16 -23.09 -37.54
CA SER A 12 30.83 -23.41 -38.11
C SER A 12 30.01 -22.15 -38.35
N LEU A 13 30.69 -21.02 -38.54
CA LEU A 13 30.14 -19.85 -39.22
C LEU A 13 30.77 -19.79 -40.60
N ILE A 14 29.92 -19.75 -41.63
CA ILE A 14 30.21 -19.50 -43.05
C ILE A 14 30.43 -20.77 -43.90
N LEU A 15 29.32 -21.39 -44.34
CA LEU A 15 29.03 -21.81 -45.73
C LEU A 15 27.91 -22.87 -45.74
N CYS A 16 26.66 -22.43 -45.95
CA CYS A 16 25.75 -23.12 -46.88
C CYS A 16 24.51 -22.27 -47.14
N ALA A 17 24.60 -21.44 -48.18
CA ALA A 17 23.43 -20.96 -48.89
C ALA A 17 23.14 -21.92 -50.06
N LYS A 18 21.84 -22.15 -50.27
CA LYS A 18 21.14 -22.76 -51.43
C LYS A 18 20.84 -24.28 -51.36
N GLY A 19 19.53 -24.57 -51.35
CA GLY A 19 18.96 -25.88 -51.70
C GLY A 19 17.55 -26.08 -51.14
N LYS A 20 16.51 -25.87 -51.96
CA LYS A 20 15.09 -25.99 -51.64
C LYS A 20 14.66 -27.46 -51.48
N GLY A 21 13.77 -27.75 -50.52
CA GLY A 21 13.01 -29.01 -50.46
C GLY A 21 11.89 -28.95 -49.43
N LYS A 22 10.63 -29.08 -49.87
CA LYS A 22 9.39 -28.89 -49.09
C LYS A 22 9.16 -30.02 -48.08
N GLY A 23 8.85 -29.66 -46.83
CA GLY A 23 8.28 -30.57 -45.83
C GLY A 23 7.53 -29.78 -44.75
N LYS A 24 6.23 -29.53 -44.97
CA LYS A 24 5.35 -28.84 -44.01
C LYS A 24 5.04 -29.77 -42.82
N SER A 25 5.71 -29.56 -41.69
CA SER A 25 5.19 -29.96 -40.39
C SER A 25 4.50 -28.76 -39.74
N LYS A 26 3.17 -28.73 -39.82
CA LYS A 26 2.31 -27.76 -39.11
C LYS A 26 2.12 -28.24 -37.67
N GLY A 27 3.02 -27.84 -36.77
CA GLY A 27 2.73 -27.79 -35.34
C GLY A 27 1.80 -26.61 -35.04
N LYS A 28 0.57 -26.90 -34.58
CA LYS A 28 -0.45 -25.91 -34.20
C LYS A 28 -0.11 -25.27 -32.85
N ASP A 29 0.59 -24.15 -32.84
CA ASP A 29 0.56 -23.22 -31.70
C ASP A 29 -0.70 -22.34 -31.77
N LYS A 30 -1.75 -22.76 -31.07
CA LYS A 30 -2.99 -21.99 -30.90
C LYS A 30 -2.88 -21.05 -29.69
N ASN A 31 -2.27 -19.89 -29.90
CA ASN A 31 -2.67 -18.66 -29.20
C ASN A 31 -2.17 -17.43 -30.00
N LYS A 32 -2.92 -17.03 -31.04
CA LYS A 32 -2.69 -15.77 -31.76
C LYS A 32 -3.07 -14.59 -30.85
N ASN A 33 -2.17 -14.17 -29.96
CA ASN A 33 -2.23 -12.83 -29.39
C ASN A 33 -1.82 -11.86 -30.51
N SER A 34 -2.77 -11.09 -31.03
CA SER A 34 -2.48 -10.10 -32.07
C SER A 34 -1.81 -8.87 -31.45
N GLU A 35 -0.80 -8.34 -32.13
CA GLU A 35 -0.06 -7.16 -31.68
C GLU A 35 -0.93 -5.91 -31.74
N THR A 36 -0.62 -4.91 -30.91
CA THR A 36 -1.28 -3.60 -30.94
C THR A 36 -0.26 -2.51 -30.68
N ILE A 37 -0.19 -1.53 -31.58
CA ILE A 37 0.74 -0.39 -31.47
C ILE A 37 -0.07 0.88 -31.24
N VAL A 38 0.38 1.71 -30.31
CA VAL A 38 -0.21 3.00 -29.99
C VAL A 38 0.86 4.08 -30.10
N ASN A 39 0.56 5.15 -30.84
CA ASN A 39 1.41 6.33 -30.91
C ASN A 39 1.09 7.24 -29.72
N THR A 40 2.11 7.53 -28.90
CA THR A 40 1.98 8.44 -27.75
C THR A 40 2.95 9.62 -27.88
N PRO A 41 2.78 10.70 -27.11
CA PRO A 41 3.78 11.79 -27.06
C PRO A 41 5.18 11.32 -26.63
N TYR A 42 5.29 10.16 -25.96
CA TYR A 42 6.56 9.57 -25.55
C TYR A 42 7.19 8.65 -26.61
N GLY A 43 6.50 8.41 -27.74
CA GLY A 43 6.91 7.49 -28.80
C GLY A 43 5.92 6.32 -28.97
N LYS A 44 6.27 5.39 -29.87
CA LYS A 44 5.43 4.21 -30.19
C LYS A 44 5.49 3.17 -29.07
N ILE A 45 4.35 2.63 -28.65
CA ILE A 45 4.28 1.56 -27.65
C ILE A 45 3.55 0.37 -28.25
N GLN A 46 4.19 -0.81 -28.24
CA GLN A 46 3.60 -2.07 -28.67
C GLN A 46 3.20 -2.92 -27.46
N GLY A 47 1.93 -3.27 -27.40
CA GLY A 47 1.35 -4.21 -26.44
C GLY A 47 0.81 -5.47 -27.13
N LYS A 48 -0.03 -6.21 -26.42
CA LYS A 48 -0.69 -7.44 -26.89
C LYS A 48 -2.21 -7.31 -26.76
N LYS A 49 -2.96 -7.79 -27.74
CA LYS A 49 -4.40 -7.98 -27.60
C LYS A 49 -4.67 -9.34 -26.96
N ILE A 50 -5.53 -9.33 -25.95
CA ILE A 50 -6.04 -10.52 -25.27
C ILE A 50 -7.56 -10.58 -25.39
N THR A 51 -8.09 -11.80 -25.50
CA THR A 51 -9.52 -12.03 -25.61
C THR A 51 -10.07 -12.46 -24.26
N ILE A 52 -11.03 -11.69 -23.71
CA ILE A 52 -11.76 -12.06 -22.49
C ILE A 52 -13.21 -12.33 -22.87
N LYS A 53 -13.58 -13.62 -22.85
CA LYS A 53 -14.84 -14.11 -23.42
C LYS A 53 -14.96 -13.73 -24.90
N LYS A 54 -15.74 -12.70 -25.23
CA LYS A 54 -15.94 -12.20 -26.61
C LYS A 54 -15.36 -10.78 -26.82
N ASP A 55 -14.88 -10.14 -25.75
CA ASP A 55 -14.34 -8.79 -25.81
C ASP A 55 -12.82 -8.81 -25.99
N GLN A 56 -12.29 -7.85 -26.74
CA GLN A 56 -10.87 -7.58 -26.86
C GLN A 56 -10.43 -6.56 -25.82
N VAL A 57 -9.31 -6.83 -25.14
CA VAL A 57 -8.60 -5.90 -24.26
C VAL A 57 -7.15 -5.82 -24.74
N SER A 58 -6.63 -4.61 -24.87
CA SER A 58 -5.21 -4.38 -25.17
C SER A 58 -4.44 -4.28 -23.86
N GLU A 59 -3.36 -5.04 -23.76
CA GLU A 59 -2.49 -5.12 -22.59
C GLU A 59 -1.12 -4.51 -22.92
N PHE A 60 -0.68 -3.58 -22.07
CA PHE A 60 0.62 -2.92 -22.14
C PHE A 60 1.30 -3.01 -20.77
N LEU A 61 2.39 -3.76 -20.68
CA LEU A 61 3.05 -4.09 -19.42
C LEU A 61 4.44 -3.46 -19.32
N GLY A 62 4.79 -2.97 -18.14
CA GLY A 62 6.14 -2.50 -17.83
C GLY A 62 6.55 -1.19 -18.52
N ILE A 63 5.59 -0.31 -18.84
CA ILE A 63 5.87 0.99 -19.46
C ILE A 63 6.58 1.89 -18.45
N PRO A 64 7.78 2.43 -18.73
CA PRO A 64 8.41 3.41 -17.86
C PRO A 64 7.65 4.73 -17.90
N TYR A 65 7.43 5.34 -16.73
CA TYR A 65 6.82 6.68 -16.62
C TYR A 65 7.83 7.76 -16.18
N ALA A 66 9.02 7.36 -15.73
CA ALA A 66 10.10 8.25 -15.30
C ALA A 66 11.46 7.61 -15.62
N ARG A 67 12.54 8.41 -15.61
CA ARG A 67 13.90 7.86 -15.73
C ARG A 67 14.21 6.95 -14.54
N PRO A 68 15.00 5.85 -14.74
CA PRO A 68 15.41 4.99 -13.65
C PRO A 68 16.14 5.77 -12.53
N PRO A 69 15.71 5.66 -11.26
CA PRO A 69 16.31 6.37 -10.12
C PRO A 69 17.57 5.66 -9.60
N ILE A 70 18.55 5.44 -10.48
CA ILE A 70 19.80 4.71 -10.20
C ILE A 70 21.01 5.64 -10.13
N GLY A 71 22.10 5.16 -9.52
CA GLY A 71 23.37 5.90 -9.43
C GLY A 71 23.18 7.28 -8.80
N TYR A 72 23.58 8.33 -9.52
CA TYR A 72 23.43 9.72 -9.08
C TYR A 72 21.97 10.16 -8.86
N TYR A 73 21.01 9.52 -9.52
CA TYR A 73 19.58 9.80 -9.34
C TYR A 73 18.95 9.03 -8.18
N ARG A 74 19.70 8.12 -7.55
CA ARG A 74 19.24 7.44 -6.34
C ARG A 74 18.97 8.47 -5.25
N PHE A 75 17.83 8.32 -4.58
CA PHE A 75 17.28 9.21 -3.54
C PHE A 75 16.82 10.59 -4.01
N LYS A 76 16.96 10.95 -5.29
CA LYS A 76 16.42 12.20 -5.84
C LYS A 76 14.93 12.08 -6.17
N GLY A 77 14.26 13.21 -6.39
CA GLY A 77 12.95 13.23 -7.03
C GLY A 77 12.97 12.51 -8.39
N PRO A 78 11.87 11.87 -8.81
CA PRO A 78 11.78 11.25 -10.13
C PRO A 78 11.98 12.29 -11.23
N ILE A 79 12.63 11.88 -12.32
CA ILE A 79 12.83 12.72 -13.49
C ILE A 79 11.80 12.30 -14.54
N PRO A 80 10.89 13.21 -14.95
CA PRO A 80 9.95 12.94 -16.04
C PRO A 80 10.67 12.51 -17.32
N LEU A 81 10.02 11.66 -18.11
CA LEU A 81 10.54 11.31 -19.43
C LEU A 81 10.43 12.50 -20.39
N ARG A 82 11.44 12.67 -21.25
CA ARG A 82 11.38 13.57 -22.41
C ARG A 82 10.33 13.09 -23.42
N GLN A 83 9.90 13.97 -24.32
CA GLN A 83 8.95 13.67 -25.39
C GLN A 83 9.61 13.97 -26.76
N PRO A 84 9.87 12.96 -27.61
CA PRO A 84 9.68 11.53 -27.37
C PRO A 84 10.73 10.97 -26.39
N ALA A 85 10.35 9.95 -25.63
CA ALA A 85 11.22 9.24 -24.69
C ALA A 85 12.13 8.25 -25.43
N TRP A 86 11.57 7.57 -26.43
CA TRP A 86 12.22 6.58 -27.30
C TRP A 86 11.92 6.88 -28.76
N ASN A 87 12.91 6.65 -29.63
CA ASN A 87 12.76 6.83 -31.08
C ASN A 87 12.09 5.60 -31.71
N GLU A 88 12.54 4.41 -31.28
CA GLU A 88 12.00 3.11 -31.72
C GLU A 88 10.80 2.66 -30.89
N THR A 89 10.05 1.69 -31.39
CA THR A 89 8.89 1.11 -30.68
C THR A 89 9.30 0.48 -29.35
N PHE A 90 8.67 0.93 -28.26
CA PHE A 90 8.82 0.31 -26.94
C PHE A 90 7.92 -0.93 -26.80
N TYR A 91 8.52 -2.09 -26.54
CA TYR A 91 7.80 -3.35 -26.35
C TYR A 91 7.28 -3.51 -24.91
N ALA A 92 6.03 -3.11 -24.69
CA ALA A 92 5.33 -3.19 -23.41
C ALA A 92 4.68 -4.56 -23.19
N VAL A 93 5.50 -5.62 -23.14
CA VAL A 93 5.02 -7.01 -23.05
C VAL A 93 5.53 -7.78 -21.82
N HIS A 94 6.30 -7.12 -20.96
CA HIS A 94 6.85 -7.68 -19.73
C HIS A 94 6.34 -6.89 -18.53
N LYS A 95 5.83 -7.59 -17.51
CA LYS A 95 5.32 -6.97 -16.27
C LYS A 95 6.34 -6.02 -15.65
N ALA A 96 5.87 -4.89 -15.13
CA ALA A 96 6.72 -3.96 -14.38
C ALA A 96 7.47 -4.70 -13.24
N VAL A 97 8.79 -4.54 -13.21
CA VAL A 97 9.63 -5.11 -12.14
C VAL A 97 9.41 -4.36 -10.84
N ALA A 98 9.45 -5.08 -9.72
CA ALA A 98 9.20 -4.49 -8.41
C ALA A 98 10.38 -3.65 -7.91
N CYS A 99 10.07 -2.62 -7.13
CA CYS A 99 11.08 -1.81 -6.47
C CYS A 99 11.81 -2.58 -5.36
N PRO A 100 13.06 -2.19 -5.01
CA PRO A 100 13.83 -2.89 -4.00
C PRO A 100 13.13 -2.93 -2.65
N GLN A 101 13.07 -4.11 -2.07
CA GLN A 101 12.41 -4.41 -0.80
C GLN A 101 12.96 -5.71 -0.21
N ILE A 102 12.81 -5.92 1.09
CA ILE A 102 13.14 -7.23 1.68
C ILE A 102 11.95 -8.18 1.49
N ILE A 103 12.21 -9.34 0.91
CA ILE A 103 11.20 -10.39 0.75
C ILE A 103 11.23 -11.29 1.98
N LYS A 104 10.17 -11.21 2.79
CA LYS A 104 9.93 -12.14 3.91
C LYS A 104 8.74 -12.99 3.55
N ARG A 105 8.95 -14.29 3.39
CA ARG A 105 7.88 -15.24 3.10
C ARG A 105 7.34 -15.80 4.41
N LEU A 106 6.02 -15.95 4.50
CA LEU A 106 5.37 -16.62 5.63
C LEU A 106 5.15 -18.12 5.35
N ASN A 107 5.57 -18.61 4.18
CA ASN A 107 5.19 -19.92 3.65
C ASN A 107 3.66 -20.09 3.67
N PHE A 108 2.98 -19.02 3.28
CA PHE A 108 1.54 -18.86 3.40
C PHE A 108 1.00 -18.15 2.16
N LYS A 109 0.28 -18.89 1.31
CA LYS A 109 -0.15 -18.44 -0.02
C LYS A 109 -0.79 -17.05 -0.01
N ASP A 110 -1.78 -16.80 0.85
CA ASP A 110 -2.54 -15.53 0.82
C ASP A 110 -1.71 -14.29 1.17
N TYR A 111 -0.59 -14.48 1.88
CA TYR A 111 0.41 -13.43 2.14
C TYR A 111 1.46 -13.37 1.02
N ASP A 112 2.02 -14.53 0.65
CA ASP A 112 3.15 -14.64 -0.28
C ASP A 112 2.78 -14.31 -1.74
N ASP A 113 1.54 -14.52 -2.15
CA ASP A 113 1.02 -14.19 -3.50
C ASP A 113 1.02 -12.68 -3.80
N LEU A 114 1.18 -11.85 -2.78
CA LEU A 114 1.29 -10.40 -2.90
C LEU A 114 2.75 -9.92 -2.93
N LEU A 115 3.72 -10.83 -2.80
CA LEU A 115 5.14 -10.54 -2.91
C LEU A 115 5.58 -10.59 -4.38
N PRO A 116 6.60 -9.81 -4.77
CA PRO A 116 7.11 -9.86 -6.13
C PRO A 116 7.78 -11.19 -6.47
N HIS A 117 7.57 -11.64 -7.72
CA HIS A 117 8.17 -12.87 -8.26
C HIS A 117 9.11 -12.63 -9.44
N ASN A 118 9.10 -11.43 -10.04
CA ASN A 118 9.85 -11.08 -11.25
C ASN A 118 11.12 -10.24 -10.97
N GLY A 119 11.75 -10.46 -9.81
CA GLY A 119 12.97 -9.76 -9.40
C GLY A 119 12.73 -8.37 -8.78
N LEU A 120 13.82 -7.81 -8.25
CA LEU A 120 13.85 -6.52 -7.54
C LEU A 120 14.91 -5.61 -8.15
N PHE A 121 14.50 -4.47 -8.70
CA PHE A 121 15.41 -3.58 -9.41
C PHE A 121 15.09 -2.12 -9.06
N GLU A 122 16.11 -1.27 -8.98
CA GLU A 122 15.91 0.17 -8.78
C GLU A 122 15.28 0.85 -10.00
N SER A 123 15.44 0.28 -11.20
CA SER A 123 14.73 0.70 -12.43
C SER A 123 13.27 0.22 -12.45
N CYS A 124 12.52 0.51 -11.38
CA CYS A 124 11.17 0.01 -11.13
C CYS A 124 10.05 1.02 -11.40
N LEU A 125 10.35 2.26 -11.81
CA LEU A 125 9.35 3.32 -12.08
C LEU A 125 8.58 3.04 -13.38
N LYS A 126 7.75 2.00 -13.32
CA LYS A 126 7.02 1.41 -14.45
C LYS A 126 5.57 1.13 -14.06
N LEU A 127 4.69 1.12 -15.05
CA LEU A 127 3.27 0.82 -14.91
C LEU A 127 2.83 -0.32 -15.85
N ASN A 128 1.72 -0.95 -15.50
CA ASN A 128 0.99 -1.90 -16.32
C ASN A 128 -0.39 -1.31 -16.64
N MET A 129 -0.91 -1.56 -17.83
CA MET A 129 -2.13 -0.96 -18.32
C MET A 129 -2.96 -1.95 -19.15
N TRP A 130 -4.26 -1.96 -18.90
CA TRP A 130 -5.26 -2.73 -19.65
C TRP A 130 -6.31 -1.77 -20.22
N VAL A 131 -6.47 -1.78 -21.54
CA VAL A 131 -7.30 -0.86 -22.30
C VAL A 131 -8.42 -1.65 -22.98
N PRO A 132 -9.69 -1.52 -22.57
CA PRO A 132 -10.80 -2.14 -23.28
C PRO A 132 -11.10 -1.36 -24.57
N LYS A 133 -11.80 -1.98 -25.53
CA LYS A 133 -12.27 -1.26 -26.72
C LYS A 133 -13.20 -0.09 -26.33
N GLY A 134 -12.87 1.12 -26.80
CA GLY A 134 -13.71 2.31 -26.63
C GLY A 134 -12.92 3.61 -26.84
N LYS A 135 -13.61 4.74 -26.70
CA LYS A 135 -13.06 6.10 -26.67
C LYS A 135 -13.63 6.84 -25.47
N ASN A 136 -12.97 7.91 -25.03
CA ASN A 136 -13.37 8.72 -23.88
C ASN A 136 -13.59 7.88 -22.60
N LEU A 137 -12.76 6.85 -22.40
CA LEU A 137 -12.89 5.89 -21.32
C LEU A 137 -12.44 6.49 -19.97
N PRO A 138 -13.16 6.27 -18.86
CA PRO A 138 -12.63 6.57 -17.53
C PRO A 138 -11.31 5.82 -17.28
N ILE A 139 -10.43 6.39 -16.47
CA ILE A 139 -9.13 5.81 -16.13
C ILE A 139 -9.11 5.49 -14.64
N LEU A 140 -8.86 4.23 -14.29
CA LEU A 140 -8.66 3.75 -12.93
C LEU A 140 -7.16 3.59 -12.69
N VAL A 141 -6.61 4.30 -11.71
CA VAL A 141 -5.19 4.21 -11.34
C VAL A 141 -5.08 3.63 -9.94
N ILE A 142 -4.45 2.47 -9.83
CA ILE A 142 -4.37 1.68 -8.60
C ILE A 142 -3.00 1.86 -7.96
N LEU A 143 -3.01 2.32 -6.71
CA LEU A 143 -1.84 2.38 -5.85
C LEU A 143 -1.87 1.19 -4.88
N HIS A 144 -0.84 0.35 -4.96
CA HIS A 144 -0.78 -0.89 -4.18
C HIS A 144 -0.53 -0.61 -2.69
N ASP A 145 -0.99 -1.54 -1.85
CA ASP A 145 -0.65 -1.55 -0.42
C ASP A 145 0.78 -2.10 -0.21
N GLY A 146 1.25 -2.20 1.04
CA GLY A 146 2.54 -2.76 1.43
C GLY A 146 3.29 -1.92 2.45
N PHE A 147 2.57 -1.10 3.23
CA PHE A 147 3.12 -0.28 4.31
C PHE A 147 4.30 0.59 3.87
N TYR A 148 4.26 1.08 2.64
CA TYR A 148 5.35 1.81 1.98
C TYR A 148 6.70 1.06 1.92
N SER A 149 6.75 -0.25 2.23
CA SER A 149 7.99 -1.00 2.42
C SER A 149 8.09 -2.27 1.58
N ILE A 150 6.96 -2.87 1.21
CA ILE A 150 6.87 -4.15 0.49
C ILE A 150 5.75 -4.12 -0.58
N ARG A 151 5.58 -5.23 -1.29
CA ARG A 151 4.62 -5.50 -2.39
C ARG A 151 4.94 -4.80 -3.71
N THR A 152 4.10 -5.04 -4.70
CA THR A 152 4.25 -4.58 -6.09
C THR A 152 2.88 -4.53 -6.78
N ALA A 153 2.78 -3.70 -7.82
CA ALA A 153 1.62 -3.60 -8.71
C ALA A 153 1.50 -4.75 -9.74
N SER A 154 2.49 -5.64 -9.81
CA SER A 154 2.62 -6.66 -10.87
C SER A 154 2.24 -8.10 -10.46
N VAL A 155 1.66 -8.29 -9.28
CA VAL A 155 1.14 -9.59 -8.82
C VAL A 155 -0.22 -9.90 -9.44
N ASP A 156 -0.58 -11.19 -9.46
CA ASP A 156 -1.84 -11.65 -10.05
C ASP A 156 -3.08 -11.01 -9.41
N ARG A 157 -3.01 -10.67 -8.11
CA ARG A 157 -4.12 -10.00 -7.42
C ARG A 157 -4.49 -8.65 -8.05
N TYR A 158 -3.54 -7.99 -8.70
CA TYR A 158 -3.73 -6.71 -9.40
C TYR A 158 -3.84 -6.86 -10.93
N TYR A 159 -4.09 -8.07 -11.45
CA TYR A 159 -4.26 -8.27 -12.89
C TYR A 159 -5.57 -7.63 -13.40
N GLY A 160 -5.43 -6.48 -14.07
CA GLY A 160 -6.54 -5.55 -14.33
C GLY A 160 -7.42 -5.86 -15.54
N ALA A 161 -7.14 -6.89 -16.34
CA ALA A 161 -7.78 -7.08 -17.63
C ALA A 161 -9.31 -7.29 -17.55
N TYR A 162 -9.78 -8.11 -16.60
CA TYR A 162 -11.21 -8.33 -16.39
C TYR A 162 -11.90 -7.08 -15.81
N LEU A 163 -11.23 -6.36 -14.91
CA LEU A 163 -11.75 -5.10 -14.39
C LEU A 163 -11.90 -4.08 -15.53
N ALA A 164 -10.90 -3.96 -16.41
CA ALA A 164 -10.94 -3.08 -17.57
C ALA A 164 -12.13 -3.41 -18.50
N GLN A 165 -12.33 -4.69 -18.80
CA GLN A 165 -13.47 -5.15 -19.59
C GLN A 165 -14.82 -4.81 -18.94
N LYS A 166 -14.99 -5.15 -17.65
CA LYS A 166 -16.26 -5.05 -16.94
C LYS A 166 -16.63 -3.61 -16.57
N ALA A 167 -15.66 -2.82 -16.13
CA ALA A 167 -15.85 -1.41 -15.84
C ALA A 167 -15.97 -0.58 -17.12
N LYS A 168 -15.47 -1.08 -18.26
CA LYS A 168 -15.28 -0.29 -19.50
C LYS A 168 -14.47 0.97 -19.19
N SER A 169 -13.33 0.74 -18.55
CA SER A 169 -12.38 1.77 -18.11
C SER A 169 -10.96 1.29 -18.39
N ILE A 170 -10.04 2.22 -18.65
CA ILE A 170 -8.61 1.88 -18.67
C ILE A 170 -8.18 1.60 -17.23
N VAL A 171 -7.49 0.48 -17.00
CA VAL A 171 -6.98 0.11 -15.68
C VAL A 171 -5.47 0.21 -15.69
N ILE A 172 -4.90 0.96 -14.75
CA ILE A 172 -3.46 1.18 -14.62
C ILE A 172 -3.02 0.80 -13.22
N THR A 173 -2.00 -0.05 -13.11
CA THR A 173 -1.31 -0.34 -11.84
C THR A 173 0.14 0.11 -11.97
N LEU A 174 0.72 0.71 -10.94
CA LEU A 174 2.07 1.26 -11.01
C LEU A 174 2.91 0.95 -9.79
N ASN A 175 4.21 0.75 -10.01
CA ASN A 175 5.20 0.67 -8.94
C ASN A 175 5.74 2.06 -8.61
N PHE A 176 6.08 2.30 -7.35
CA PHE A 176 6.74 3.50 -6.84
C PHE A 176 7.79 3.09 -5.80
N ARG A 177 8.81 3.91 -5.55
CA ARG A 177 9.88 3.55 -4.61
C ARG A 177 9.32 3.35 -3.19
N LEU A 178 9.89 2.36 -2.51
CA LEU A 178 9.50 1.92 -1.17
C LEU A 178 10.67 2.07 -0.18
N GLY A 179 10.36 1.99 1.10
CA GLY A 179 11.29 1.94 2.23
C GLY A 179 12.34 3.05 2.17
N PHE A 180 13.60 2.68 2.40
CA PHE A 180 14.72 3.61 2.38
C PHE A 180 14.86 4.36 1.06
N PHE A 181 14.55 3.75 -0.08
CA PHE A 181 14.71 4.37 -1.40
C PHE A 181 13.60 5.36 -1.74
N GLY A 182 12.41 5.20 -1.16
CA GLY A 182 11.26 6.09 -1.38
C GLY A 182 11.08 7.15 -0.31
N PHE A 183 11.57 6.92 0.92
CA PHE A 183 11.15 7.69 2.10
C PHE A 183 12.28 7.97 3.11
N SER A 184 13.56 7.80 2.74
CA SER A 184 14.67 8.40 3.51
C SER A 184 14.66 9.92 3.41
N TYR A 185 15.30 10.60 4.36
CA TYR A 185 15.30 12.06 4.46
C TYR A 185 16.63 12.51 5.10
N LEU A 186 17.27 13.54 4.55
CA LEU A 186 18.60 13.97 5.03
C LEU A 186 18.84 15.45 4.73
N GLY A 187 19.39 16.16 5.73
CA GLY A 187 19.93 17.51 5.57
C GLY A 187 18.85 18.55 5.28
N GLY A 188 17.77 18.54 6.05
CA GLY A 188 16.64 19.45 5.80
C GLY A 188 15.94 19.20 4.45
N GLY A 189 16.24 18.06 3.81
CA GLY A 189 15.73 17.71 2.51
C GLY A 189 16.59 18.19 1.33
N GLU A 190 17.66 18.95 1.56
CA GLU A 190 18.56 19.43 0.49
C GLU A 190 19.27 18.26 -0.21
N GLN A 191 19.72 17.24 0.55
CA GLN A 191 20.41 16.08 -0.01
C GLN A 191 19.46 14.93 -0.34
N ILE A 192 18.54 14.61 0.57
CA ILE A 192 17.48 13.61 0.32
C ILE A 192 16.14 14.23 0.74
N PRO A 193 15.25 14.53 -0.21
CA PRO A 193 14.07 15.37 0.04
C PRO A 193 12.99 14.72 0.90
N GLY A 194 12.99 13.39 1.03
CA GLY A 194 11.84 12.66 1.56
C GLY A 194 10.70 12.60 0.54
N ASN A 195 9.72 11.75 0.82
CA ASN A 195 8.51 11.59 0.00
C ASN A 195 8.75 11.29 -1.49
N MET A 196 9.93 10.79 -1.87
CA MET A 196 10.25 10.43 -3.25
C MET A 196 9.26 9.40 -3.82
N GLY A 197 8.79 8.46 -3.00
CA GLY A 197 7.75 7.50 -3.41
C GLY A 197 6.40 8.17 -3.75
N LEU A 198 6.03 9.27 -3.08
CA LEU A 198 4.83 10.04 -3.43
C LEU A 198 5.05 10.88 -4.70
N LEU A 199 6.25 11.43 -4.88
CA LEU A 199 6.64 12.13 -6.11
C LEU A 199 6.66 11.19 -7.32
N ASP A 200 7.07 9.92 -7.14
CA ASP A 200 7.01 8.88 -8.17
C ASP A 200 5.58 8.67 -8.66
N GLN A 201 4.64 8.53 -7.72
CA GLN A 201 3.21 8.41 -8.03
C GLN A 201 2.70 9.66 -8.76
N GLN A 202 3.06 10.86 -8.30
CA GLN A 202 2.65 12.11 -8.95
C GLN A 202 3.19 12.21 -10.38
N THR A 203 4.43 11.78 -10.62
CA THR A 203 5.05 11.75 -11.96
C THR A 203 4.35 10.76 -12.87
N ALA A 204 3.95 9.59 -12.34
CA ALA A 204 3.14 8.64 -13.09
C ALA A 204 1.76 9.23 -13.46
N LEU A 205 1.10 9.98 -12.56
CA LEU A 205 -0.16 10.65 -12.87
C LEU A 205 -0.02 11.71 -13.98
N LYS A 206 1.09 12.46 -13.98
CA LYS A 206 1.43 13.39 -15.08
C LYS A 206 1.60 12.64 -16.40
N TRP A 207 2.35 11.54 -16.41
CA TRP A 207 2.53 10.67 -17.57
C TRP A 207 1.18 10.14 -18.10
N ILE A 208 0.33 9.64 -17.21
CA ILE A 208 -0.99 9.10 -17.53
C ILE A 208 -1.86 10.18 -18.16
N ARG A 209 -1.89 11.39 -17.60
CA ARG A 209 -2.67 12.50 -18.14
C ARG A 209 -2.21 12.88 -19.54
N THR A 210 -0.90 12.94 -19.79
CA THR A 210 -0.32 13.25 -21.10
C THR A 210 -0.61 12.17 -22.14
N ALA A 211 -0.58 10.89 -21.77
CA ALA A 211 -0.79 9.77 -22.69
C ALA A 211 -2.26 9.31 -22.82
N ALA A 212 -3.17 9.80 -21.96
CA ALA A 212 -4.54 9.30 -21.82
C ALA A 212 -5.29 9.15 -23.15
N GLU A 213 -5.30 10.21 -23.95
CA GLU A 213 -6.07 10.28 -25.20
C GLU A 213 -5.52 9.34 -26.28
N SER A 214 -4.20 9.09 -26.31
CA SER A 214 -3.57 8.11 -27.20
C SER A 214 -4.12 6.70 -27.00
N PHE A 215 -4.53 6.35 -25.78
CA PHE A 215 -5.12 5.06 -25.44
C PHE A 215 -6.66 5.08 -25.44
N GLY A 216 -7.30 6.16 -25.90
CA GLY A 216 -8.76 6.32 -25.87
C GLY A 216 -9.33 6.63 -24.49
N GLY A 217 -8.48 7.04 -23.54
CA GLY A 217 -8.86 7.45 -22.20
C GLY A 217 -9.27 8.91 -22.11
N ASN A 218 -10.04 9.24 -21.07
CA ASN A 218 -10.46 10.58 -20.73
C ASN A 218 -9.57 11.15 -19.62
N LYS A 219 -8.71 12.11 -19.96
CA LYS A 219 -7.82 12.79 -19.00
C LYS A 219 -8.57 13.57 -17.91
N ASN A 220 -9.85 13.88 -18.13
CA ASN A 220 -10.75 14.56 -17.20
C ASN A 220 -11.63 13.57 -16.39
N SER A 221 -11.34 12.27 -16.45
CA SER A 221 -12.06 11.23 -15.69
C SER A 221 -11.10 10.19 -15.11
N ILE A 222 -10.09 10.67 -14.40
CA ILE A 222 -9.10 9.85 -13.69
C ILE A 222 -9.57 9.62 -12.24
N THR A 223 -9.70 8.35 -11.86
CA THR A 223 -10.06 7.88 -10.52
C THR A 223 -8.89 7.16 -9.88
N LEU A 224 -8.40 7.66 -8.74
CA LEU A 224 -7.40 6.96 -7.95
C LEU A 224 -8.07 5.91 -7.05
N ILE A 225 -7.47 4.74 -6.93
CA ILE A 225 -7.94 3.67 -6.05
C ILE A 225 -6.75 3.18 -5.22
N GLY A 226 -6.90 3.18 -3.90
CA GLY A 226 -5.86 2.70 -3.01
C GLY A 226 -6.43 1.82 -1.91
N PHE A 227 -5.60 0.88 -1.46
CA PHE A 227 -5.86 0.01 -0.31
C PHE A 227 -4.73 0.18 0.69
N GLY A 228 -5.03 0.26 1.99
CA GLY A 228 -4.01 0.42 3.04
C GLY A 228 -3.08 1.60 2.80
N SER A 229 -1.77 1.38 2.78
CA SER A 229 -0.78 2.42 2.46
C SER A 229 -0.95 3.02 1.05
N GLY A 230 -1.53 2.28 0.11
CA GLY A 230 -1.97 2.81 -1.18
C GLY A 230 -3.15 3.78 -1.03
N ALA A 231 -4.10 3.51 -0.12
CA ALA A 231 -5.18 4.44 0.22
C ALA A 231 -4.64 5.70 0.90
N SER A 232 -3.68 5.52 1.81
CA SER A 232 -2.95 6.63 2.43
C SER A 232 -2.24 7.46 1.36
N SER A 233 -1.60 6.82 0.37
CA SER A 233 -1.01 7.52 -0.78
C SER A 233 -2.04 8.29 -1.61
N VAL A 234 -3.19 7.69 -1.93
CA VAL A 234 -4.28 8.37 -2.64
C VAL A 234 -4.73 9.61 -1.87
N SER A 235 -4.93 9.49 -0.56
CA SER A 235 -5.31 10.63 0.26
C SER A 235 -4.21 11.68 0.38
N ALA A 236 -2.92 11.31 0.30
CA ALA A 236 -1.81 12.26 0.28
C ALA A 236 -1.86 13.20 -0.94
N HIS A 237 -2.31 12.69 -2.10
CA HIS A 237 -2.48 13.52 -3.31
C HIS A 237 -3.57 14.60 -3.17
N LEU A 238 -4.49 14.49 -2.20
CA LEU A 238 -5.40 15.60 -1.87
C LEU A 238 -4.66 16.80 -1.26
N PHE A 239 -3.53 16.56 -0.59
CA PHE A 239 -2.72 17.57 0.09
C PHE A 239 -1.49 18.03 -0.70
N SER A 240 -1.24 17.43 -1.87
CA SER A 240 -0.10 17.81 -2.71
C SER A 240 -0.23 19.26 -3.15
N ASP A 241 0.91 19.95 -3.23
CA ASP A 241 0.97 21.35 -3.65
C ASP A 241 0.71 21.52 -5.17
N ASP A 242 0.91 20.44 -5.93
CA ASP A 242 0.63 20.41 -7.35
C ASP A 242 -0.84 20.76 -7.62
N ARG A 243 -1.04 21.89 -8.31
CA ARG A 243 -2.35 22.44 -8.66
C ARG A 243 -2.89 21.90 -9.99
N SER A 244 -2.16 21.02 -10.65
CA SER A 244 -2.65 20.34 -11.85
C SER A 244 -3.79 19.40 -11.42
N CYS A 245 -4.92 19.46 -12.11
CA CYS A 245 -6.05 18.54 -11.92
C CYS A 245 -5.69 17.13 -12.42
N LEU A 246 -4.84 16.41 -11.68
CA LEU A 246 -4.31 15.09 -12.05
C LEU A 246 -5.33 13.97 -11.87
N PHE A 247 -6.34 14.16 -11.03
CA PHE A 247 -7.42 13.22 -10.76
C PHE A 247 -8.67 13.95 -10.31
N HIS A 248 -9.81 13.27 -10.43
CA HIS A 248 -11.14 13.86 -10.22
C HIS A 248 -11.92 13.11 -9.13
N ARG A 249 -11.53 11.86 -8.88
CA ARG A 249 -12.20 10.97 -7.93
C ARG A 249 -11.20 10.09 -7.21
N ALA A 250 -11.54 9.66 -6.01
CA ALA A 250 -10.71 8.75 -5.25
C ALA A 250 -11.52 7.72 -4.45
N ILE A 251 -11.05 6.47 -4.47
CA ILE A 251 -11.50 5.40 -3.58
C ILE A 251 -10.38 5.13 -2.58
N ILE A 252 -10.65 5.36 -1.30
CA ILE A 252 -9.70 5.32 -0.20
C ILE A 252 -10.16 4.23 0.78
N SER A 253 -9.59 3.03 0.66
CA SER A 253 -9.99 1.87 1.48
C SER A 253 -8.94 1.49 2.53
N SER A 254 -9.34 1.46 3.79
CA SER A 254 -8.57 0.94 4.91
C SER A 254 -7.18 1.58 5.11
N GLY A 255 -7.02 2.87 4.76
CA GLY A 255 -5.83 3.68 5.05
C GLY A 255 -6.05 5.16 4.78
N ILE A 256 -5.35 6.04 5.50
CA ILE A 256 -5.45 7.51 5.34
C ILE A 256 -4.15 8.22 5.77
N ILE A 257 -3.66 9.18 4.99
CA ILE A 257 -2.41 9.91 5.27
C ILE A 257 -2.45 10.71 6.58
N THR A 258 -3.65 11.06 7.05
CA THR A 258 -3.83 11.76 8.32
C THR A 258 -3.62 10.84 9.53
N SER A 259 -3.52 9.53 9.31
CA SER A 259 -3.20 8.58 10.36
C SER A 259 -1.75 8.79 10.82
N PRO A 260 -1.50 8.93 12.13
CA PRO A 260 -0.15 8.93 12.65
C PRO A 260 0.59 7.63 12.39
N LEU A 261 -0.06 6.53 12.05
CA LEU A 261 0.63 5.27 11.74
C LEU A 261 1.23 5.26 10.32
N ASP A 262 0.70 6.09 9.42
CA ASP A 262 1.07 6.12 8.00
C ASP A 262 2.07 7.24 7.65
N THR A 263 2.47 8.06 8.62
CA THR A 263 3.38 9.19 8.42
C THR A 263 4.51 9.19 9.44
N ILE A 264 5.50 10.07 9.32
CA ILE A 264 6.56 10.27 10.31
C ILE A 264 6.97 11.75 10.34
N ARG A 265 7.43 12.26 11.49
CA ARG A 265 7.99 13.62 11.53
C ARG A 265 9.38 13.65 10.89
N PRO A 266 9.76 14.73 10.19
CA PRO A 266 11.06 14.82 9.50
C PRO A 266 12.26 14.53 10.39
N GLN A 267 12.25 14.99 11.65
CA GLN A 267 13.36 14.78 12.59
C GLN A 267 13.65 13.29 12.83
N PHE A 268 12.61 12.47 12.94
CA PHE A 268 12.77 11.03 13.12
C PHE A 268 13.18 10.32 11.83
N ALA A 269 12.68 10.77 10.67
CA ALA A 269 13.11 10.22 9.38
C ALA A 269 14.60 10.51 9.11
N GLU A 270 15.06 11.71 9.46
CA GLU A 270 16.47 12.07 9.38
C GLU A 270 17.33 11.23 10.33
N SER A 271 16.94 11.10 11.60
CA SER A 271 17.62 10.25 12.57
C SER A 271 17.74 8.80 12.06
N ASN A 272 16.64 8.22 11.54
CA ASN A 272 16.67 6.87 10.97
C ASN A 272 17.63 6.78 9.78
N THR A 273 17.65 7.78 8.90
CA THR A 273 18.52 7.81 7.73
C THR A 273 20.00 7.89 8.14
N ARG A 274 20.33 8.72 9.13
CA ARG A 274 21.69 8.83 9.69
C ARG A 274 22.14 7.54 10.38
N LEU A 275 21.26 6.84 11.09
CA LEU A 275 21.57 5.54 11.68
C LEU A 275 21.87 4.47 10.63
N VAL A 276 21.16 4.48 9.49
CA VAL A 276 21.49 3.60 8.36
C VAL A 276 22.85 3.96 7.78
N ALA A 277 23.10 5.26 7.55
CA ALA A 277 24.37 5.75 7.01
C ALA A 277 25.56 5.35 7.89
N ASP A 278 25.47 5.57 9.21
CA ASP A 278 26.53 5.23 10.16
C ASP A 278 26.84 3.73 10.17
N ARG A 279 25.81 2.88 10.22
CA ARG A 279 25.96 1.40 10.14
C ARG A 279 26.54 0.91 8.82
N LEU A 280 26.44 1.70 7.77
CA LEU A 280 27.04 1.42 6.47
C LEU A 280 28.44 2.02 6.31
N GLY A 281 28.95 2.74 7.32
CA GLY A 281 30.22 3.45 7.27
C GLY A 281 30.17 4.77 6.47
N CYS A 282 28.98 5.24 6.09
CA CYS A 282 28.81 6.52 5.40
C CYS A 282 28.83 7.67 6.42
N LYS A 283 29.99 8.32 6.57
CA LYS A 283 30.25 9.39 7.55
C LYS A 283 30.58 10.73 6.87
N GLY A 284 30.57 11.81 7.66
CA GLY A 284 30.93 13.16 7.22
C GLY A 284 29.73 14.07 6.94
N SER A 285 29.92 15.09 6.10
CA SER A 285 28.86 16.03 5.72
C SER A 285 27.69 15.32 5.01
N ASN A 286 26.51 15.94 4.99
CA ASN A 286 25.33 15.36 4.34
C ASN A 286 25.59 14.99 2.87
N ARG A 287 26.39 15.80 2.16
CA ARG A 287 26.82 15.53 0.77
C ARG A 287 27.70 14.28 0.67
N ARG A 288 28.64 14.08 1.60
CA ARG A 288 29.48 12.87 1.66
C ARG A 288 28.64 11.63 2.01
N ILE A 289 27.70 11.76 2.95
CA ILE A 289 26.75 10.69 3.29
C ILE A 289 25.94 10.27 2.07
N LEU A 290 25.34 11.22 1.34
CA LEU A 290 24.59 10.95 0.12
C LEU A 290 25.46 10.24 -0.92
N SER A 291 26.64 10.76 -1.23
CA SER A 291 27.55 10.18 -2.22
C SER A 291 27.95 8.74 -1.87
N CYS A 292 28.21 8.46 -0.59
CA CYS A 292 28.47 7.11 -0.11
C CYS A 292 27.26 6.18 -0.28
N LEU A 293 26.06 6.61 0.13
CA LEU A 293 24.83 5.83 -0.02
C LEU A 293 24.47 5.56 -1.49
N GLN A 294 24.77 6.49 -2.41
CA GLN A 294 24.55 6.32 -3.85
C GLN A 294 25.44 5.24 -4.47
N LYS A 295 26.65 5.01 -3.91
CA LYS A 295 27.58 3.95 -4.34
C LYS A 295 27.31 2.60 -3.67
N MET A 296 26.54 2.58 -2.58
CA MET A 296 26.32 1.37 -1.78
C MET A 296 25.44 0.34 -2.52
N PRO A 297 25.72 -0.97 -2.44
CA PRO A 297 24.85 -2.00 -3.02
C PRO A 297 23.44 -1.96 -2.42
N THR A 298 22.42 -2.09 -3.28
CA THR A 298 20.99 -1.98 -2.93
C THR A 298 20.62 -2.88 -1.75
N MET A 299 21.03 -4.16 -1.81
CA MET A 299 20.72 -5.14 -0.77
C MET A 299 21.41 -4.85 0.56
N ARG A 300 22.59 -4.22 0.56
CA ARG A 300 23.30 -3.86 1.79
C ARG A 300 22.55 -2.75 2.52
N ILE A 301 22.06 -1.75 1.79
CA ILE A 301 21.16 -0.71 2.35
C ILE A 301 19.90 -1.36 2.94
N LEU A 302 19.20 -2.20 2.16
CA LEU A 302 17.94 -2.81 2.61
C LEU A 302 18.13 -3.62 3.90
N ARG A 303 19.20 -4.43 3.98
CA ARG A 303 19.51 -5.25 5.15
C ARG A 303 19.76 -4.40 6.39
N VAL A 304 20.45 -3.27 6.27
CA VAL A 304 20.69 -2.37 7.42
C VAL A 304 19.42 -1.60 7.79
N ALA A 305 18.71 -1.06 6.79
CA ALA A 305 17.53 -0.23 6.96
C ALA A 305 16.40 -0.95 7.72
N GLN A 306 16.17 -2.24 7.47
CA GLN A 306 15.13 -3.00 8.16
C GLN A 306 15.37 -3.19 9.67
N TYR A 307 16.61 -3.03 10.15
CA TYR A 307 16.98 -3.22 11.56
C TYR A 307 17.26 -1.91 12.30
N VAL A 308 17.10 -0.75 11.64
CA VAL A 308 17.11 0.51 12.35
C VAL A 308 15.86 0.56 13.22
N LEU A 309 16.06 0.87 14.49
CA LEU A 309 14.95 1.09 15.41
C LEU A 309 14.52 2.53 15.22
N GLN A 310 13.25 2.71 14.90
CA GLN A 310 12.69 4.03 14.81
C GLN A 310 12.83 4.71 16.16
N GLN A 311 13.49 5.88 16.21
CA GLN A 311 13.48 6.72 17.41
C GLN A 311 12.18 7.53 17.55
N ALA A 312 11.23 7.34 16.62
CA ALA A 312 9.92 7.96 16.70
C ALA A 312 9.13 7.43 17.89
N TYR A 313 8.34 8.33 18.49
CA TYR A 313 7.47 8.00 19.61
C TYR A 313 6.00 8.32 19.25
N PRO A 314 5.07 7.33 19.21
CA PRO A 314 5.28 5.89 19.47
C PRO A 314 6.17 5.22 18.41
N GLN A 315 6.81 4.11 18.77
CA GLN A 315 7.55 3.28 17.82
C GLN A 315 6.58 2.69 16.80
N LYS A 316 6.83 2.90 15.51
CA LYS A 316 6.00 2.39 14.41
C LYS A 316 6.60 1.11 13.86
N PRO A 317 5.77 0.23 13.28
CA PRO A 317 6.25 -1.02 12.67
C PRO A 317 7.19 -0.79 11.47
N TYR A 318 7.14 0.39 10.83
CA TYR A 318 7.95 0.74 9.66
C TYR A 318 8.73 2.04 9.88
N GLN A 319 10.02 2.03 9.50
CA GLN A 319 10.96 3.12 9.80
C GLN A 319 10.91 4.26 8.79
N PHE A 320 10.60 3.95 7.54
CA PHE A 320 10.62 4.87 6.41
C PHE A 320 9.20 4.99 5.86
N LEU A 321 8.58 6.12 6.17
CA LEU A 321 7.18 6.45 5.89
C LEU A 321 7.14 7.87 5.30
N PRO A 322 6.03 8.28 4.68
CA PRO A 322 5.83 9.66 4.30
C PRO A 322 6.13 10.65 5.44
N ILE A 323 6.99 11.64 5.17
CA ILE A 323 7.29 12.70 6.13
C ILE A 323 6.16 13.74 6.13
N THR A 324 5.81 14.26 7.30
CA THR A 324 4.68 15.19 7.47
C THR A 324 4.96 16.64 7.05
N ASN A 325 6.21 16.96 6.71
CA ASN A 325 6.62 18.28 6.25
C ASN A 325 7.80 18.13 5.29
N ASP A 326 7.67 18.69 4.10
CA ASP A 326 8.68 18.70 3.04
C ASP A 326 8.47 19.96 2.17
N TYR A 327 9.44 20.26 1.30
CA TYR A 327 9.38 21.43 0.39
C TYR A 327 8.99 21.09 -1.05
N LEU A 328 8.66 19.82 -1.37
CA LEU A 328 8.41 19.35 -2.75
C LEU A 328 7.00 18.82 -2.97
N PHE A 329 6.58 17.82 -2.20
CA PHE A 329 5.30 17.15 -2.37
C PHE A 329 4.18 17.87 -1.62
N PHE A 330 4.31 17.98 -0.29
CA PHE A 330 3.34 18.74 0.49
C PHE A 330 3.60 20.23 0.38
N ASN A 331 4.87 20.67 0.28
CA ASN A 331 5.24 22.07 0.37
C ASN A 331 4.67 22.71 1.66
N GLY A 332 5.28 22.35 2.78
CA GLY A 332 4.88 22.73 4.13
C GLY A 332 4.28 21.58 4.95
N SER A 333 3.70 21.93 6.10
CA SER A 333 3.20 20.98 7.09
C SER A 333 1.84 20.38 6.68
N LEU A 334 1.79 19.05 6.55
CA LEU A 334 0.54 18.31 6.38
C LEU A 334 -0.46 18.61 7.50
N MET A 335 0.02 18.75 8.74
CA MET A 335 -0.83 19.04 9.90
C MET A 335 -1.47 20.43 9.80
N GLU A 336 -0.72 21.44 9.38
CA GLU A 336 -1.27 22.79 9.15
C GLU A 336 -2.26 22.79 7.99
N LYS A 337 -1.99 22.04 6.91
CA LYS A 337 -2.93 21.89 5.80
C LYS A 337 -4.24 21.24 6.24
N ILE A 338 -4.17 20.25 7.13
CA ILE A 338 -5.35 19.59 7.71
C ILE A 338 -6.16 20.57 8.58
N ILE A 339 -5.49 21.33 9.47
CA ILE A 339 -6.14 22.27 10.40
C ILE A 339 -6.79 23.43 9.63
N ASN A 340 -6.07 23.97 8.64
CA ASN A 340 -6.50 25.14 7.86
C ASN A 340 -7.34 24.75 6.63
N HIS A 341 -7.76 23.48 6.52
CA HIS A 341 -8.54 22.97 5.39
C HIS A 341 -7.91 23.26 4.01
N LYS A 342 -6.57 23.25 3.90
CA LYS A 342 -5.80 23.49 2.67
C LYS A 342 -5.52 22.17 1.95
N TYR A 343 -6.54 21.62 1.30
CA TYR A 343 -6.47 20.42 0.46
C TYR A 343 -7.49 20.51 -0.68
N LYS A 344 -7.30 19.69 -1.72
CA LYS A 344 -8.21 19.57 -2.86
C LYS A 344 -9.58 19.10 -2.36
N LYS A 345 -10.62 19.90 -2.59
CA LYS A 345 -12.00 19.66 -2.13
C LYS A 345 -12.94 19.34 -3.29
N ASP A 346 -12.52 19.57 -4.52
CA ASP A 346 -13.20 19.34 -5.79
C ASP A 346 -13.03 17.90 -6.30
N VAL A 347 -12.96 16.93 -5.39
CA VAL A 347 -12.75 15.51 -5.68
C VAL A 347 -13.86 14.69 -5.07
N ASP A 348 -14.53 13.86 -5.87
CA ASP A 348 -15.49 12.89 -5.33
C ASP A 348 -14.76 11.77 -4.59
N LEU A 349 -15.19 11.47 -3.36
CA LEU A 349 -14.55 10.48 -2.49
C LEU A 349 -15.47 9.31 -2.16
N MET A 350 -14.91 8.10 -2.21
CA MET A 350 -15.51 6.89 -1.66
C MET A 350 -14.55 6.31 -0.62
N PHE A 351 -14.93 6.38 0.65
CA PHE A 351 -14.19 5.80 1.77
C PHE A 351 -14.64 4.37 2.03
N GLY A 352 -13.68 3.52 2.35
CA GLY A 352 -13.88 2.13 2.70
C GLY A 352 -13.18 1.76 3.99
N VAL A 353 -13.81 0.93 4.79
CA VAL A 353 -13.19 0.20 5.91
C VAL A 353 -13.57 -1.28 5.82
N THR A 354 -12.80 -2.14 6.46
CA THR A 354 -13.13 -3.57 6.63
C THR A 354 -13.53 -3.82 8.08
N SER A 355 -14.49 -4.72 8.34
CA SER A 355 -14.97 -4.98 9.70
C SER A 355 -13.87 -5.40 10.69
N ASP A 356 -12.81 -6.04 10.18
CA ASP A 356 -11.73 -6.62 10.98
C ASP A 356 -10.35 -6.12 10.50
N ALA A 357 -10.23 -4.82 10.17
CA ALA A 357 -9.02 -4.22 9.57
C ALA A 357 -7.70 -4.55 10.28
N ALA A 358 -7.71 -4.67 11.62
CA ALA A 358 -6.50 -4.94 12.39
C ALA A 358 -6.04 -6.41 12.34
N THR A 359 -6.84 -7.36 11.86
CA THR A 359 -6.52 -8.79 11.99
C THR A 359 -5.32 -9.22 11.17
N LEU A 360 -4.93 -8.49 10.11
CA LEU A 360 -3.66 -8.73 9.40
C LEU A 360 -2.47 -8.49 10.33
N LEU A 361 -2.49 -7.37 11.05
CA LEU A 361 -1.49 -7.06 12.07
C LEU A 361 -1.57 -8.08 13.21
N MET A 362 -2.76 -8.42 13.69
CA MET A 362 -2.90 -9.39 14.79
C MET A 362 -2.37 -10.77 14.40
N ALA A 363 -2.73 -11.27 13.22
CA ALA A 363 -2.33 -12.59 12.75
C ALA A 363 -0.83 -12.70 12.51
N THR A 364 -0.20 -11.60 12.08
CA THR A 364 1.24 -11.57 11.80
C THR A 364 2.07 -11.18 13.00
N VAL A 365 1.55 -10.39 13.96
CA VAL A 365 2.34 -9.80 15.07
C VAL A 365 1.95 -10.29 16.45
N LEU A 366 0.67 -10.54 16.71
CA LEU A 366 0.16 -10.87 18.05
C LEU A 366 -0.03 -12.37 18.27
N THR A 367 0.22 -13.20 17.25
CA THR A 367 0.10 -14.65 17.33
C THR A 367 1.34 -15.29 17.95
N ASN A 368 1.18 -16.51 18.45
CA ASN A 368 2.21 -17.30 19.11
C ASN A 368 2.74 -16.62 20.38
N SER A 369 1.85 -15.91 21.09
CA SER A 369 2.09 -15.25 22.36
C SER A 369 0.98 -15.61 23.34
N SER A 370 1.33 -16.15 24.51
CA SER A 370 0.38 -16.42 25.59
C SER A 370 -0.30 -15.15 26.10
N LEU A 371 0.30 -13.98 25.89
CA LEU A 371 -0.24 -12.67 26.25
C LEU A 371 -1.58 -12.38 25.57
N TYR A 372 -1.72 -12.79 24.31
CA TYR A 372 -2.91 -12.53 23.48
C TYR A 372 -3.75 -13.78 23.23
N ASN A 373 -3.23 -14.97 23.55
CA ASN A 373 -3.89 -16.26 23.36
C ASN A 373 -4.43 -16.48 21.93
N CYS A 374 -3.63 -16.06 20.94
CA CYS A 374 -3.92 -16.27 19.53
C CYS A 374 -2.77 -17.01 18.86
N GLN A 375 -3.11 -17.90 17.94
CA GLN A 375 -2.16 -18.79 17.29
C GLN A 375 -2.36 -18.73 15.78
N PHE A 376 -1.23 -18.80 15.07
CA PHE A 376 -1.22 -18.89 13.62
C PHE A 376 -0.11 -19.83 13.15
N PHE A 377 -0.54 -20.90 12.50
CA PHE A 377 0.27 -21.93 11.88
C PHE A 377 -0.03 -21.94 10.38
N PRO A 378 0.83 -21.30 9.56
CA PRO A 378 0.69 -21.20 8.10
C PRO A 378 0.40 -22.50 7.35
N SER A 379 0.94 -23.63 7.85
CA SER A 379 0.79 -24.95 7.24
C SER A 379 -0.54 -25.62 7.52
N ARG A 380 -1.36 -25.07 8.41
CA ARG A 380 -2.66 -25.63 8.82
C ARG A 380 -3.81 -24.90 8.12
N SER A 381 -4.94 -25.58 7.96
CA SER A 381 -6.14 -24.99 7.35
C SER A 381 -6.70 -23.83 8.19
N ALA A 382 -7.48 -22.96 7.54
CA ALA A 382 -8.14 -21.81 8.17
C ALA A 382 -8.99 -22.18 9.40
N SER A 383 -9.65 -23.35 9.37
CA SER A 383 -10.54 -23.85 10.43
C SER A 383 -9.87 -24.81 11.41
N HIS A 384 -8.56 -25.02 11.30
CA HIS A 384 -7.84 -25.94 12.19
C HIS A 384 -7.85 -25.42 13.64
N ILE A 385 -8.02 -26.29 14.64
CA ILE A 385 -8.13 -25.90 16.06
C ILE A 385 -6.92 -25.10 16.58
N LYS A 386 -5.71 -25.40 16.07
CA LYS A 386 -4.49 -24.65 16.37
C LYS A 386 -4.45 -23.25 15.75
N ASN A 387 -5.27 -22.96 14.74
CA ASN A 387 -5.44 -21.62 14.17
C ASN A 387 -6.59 -20.90 14.90
N SER A 388 -6.51 -20.84 16.23
CA SER A 388 -7.54 -20.25 17.11
C SER A 388 -7.04 -18.97 17.80
N CYS A 389 -8.00 -18.19 18.29
CA CYS A 389 -7.77 -16.95 19.02
C CYS A 389 -8.91 -16.82 20.04
N ASP A 390 -8.68 -17.34 21.23
CA ASP A 390 -9.66 -17.40 22.33
C ASP A 390 -9.22 -16.48 23.47
N MET A 391 -9.40 -15.19 23.28
CA MET A 391 -9.06 -14.21 24.31
C MET A 391 -10.02 -14.34 25.50
N LYS A 392 -9.47 -14.23 26.71
CA LYS A 392 -10.21 -13.95 27.94
C LYS A 392 -10.04 -12.49 28.33
N ASN A 393 -10.67 -12.07 29.43
CA ASN A 393 -10.59 -10.70 29.93
C ASN A 393 -9.14 -10.21 30.10
N GLN A 394 -8.25 -11.05 30.63
CA GLN A 394 -6.84 -10.71 30.78
C GLN A 394 -6.17 -10.37 29.43
N ASN A 395 -6.45 -11.14 28.38
CA ASN A 395 -5.86 -10.91 27.05
C ASN A 395 -6.40 -9.62 26.43
N PHE A 396 -7.70 -9.34 26.62
CA PHE A 396 -8.31 -8.09 26.20
C PHE A 396 -7.64 -6.88 26.88
N ARG A 397 -7.37 -6.95 28.18
CA ARG A 397 -6.65 -5.87 28.90
C ARG A 397 -5.25 -5.63 28.34
N GLU A 398 -4.56 -6.67 27.88
CA GLU A 398 -3.25 -6.51 27.22
C GLU A 398 -3.36 -5.87 25.83
N VAL A 399 -4.46 -6.10 25.12
CA VAL A 399 -4.77 -5.39 23.87
C VAL A 399 -5.08 -3.91 24.14
N VAL A 400 -5.84 -3.61 25.20
CA VAL A 400 -6.08 -2.23 25.64
C VAL A 400 -4.74 -1.55 25.95
N LYS A 401 -3.87 -2.17 26.76
CA LYS A 401 -2.53 -1.63 27.07
C LYS A 401 -1.69 -1.40 25.81
N LEU A 402 -1.75 -2.30 24.83
CA LEU A 402 -1.07 -2.11 23.55
C LEU A 402 -1.59 -0.86 22.83
N ALA A 403 -2.91 -0.71 22.71
CA ALA A 403 -3.53 0.46 22.09
C ALA A 403 -3.20 1.75 22.87
N SER A 404 -3.31 1.73 24.20
CA SER A 404 -2.93 2.83 25.08
C SER A 404 -1.48 3.24 24.89
N SER A 405 -0.58 2.27 24.73
CA SER A 405 0.84 2.55 24.54
C SER A 405 1.14 3.15 23.17
N LEU A 406 0.46 2.68 22.12
CA LEU A 406 0.54 3.28 20.78
C LEU A 406 -0.02 4.71 20.76
N LEU A 407 -1.09 4.97 21.51
CA LEU A 407 -1.74 6.28 21.60
C LEU A 407 -1.16 7.19 22.70
N LYS A 408 -0.27 6.67 23.56
CA LYS A 408 0.27 7.33 24.75
C LYS A 408 -0.80 7.82 25.73
N LEU A 409 -1.81 6.99 25.96
CA LEU A 409 -2.86 7.26 26.93
C LEU A 409 -2.30 7.17 28.36
N ASN A 410 -2.80 8.02 29.25
CA ASN A 410 -2.58 7.83 30.68
C ASN A 410 -3.59 6.80 31.24
N SER A 411 -3.49 6.46 32.53
CA SER A 411 -4.35 5.44 33.14
C SER A 411 -5.85 5.76 33.08
N SER A 412 -6.23 7.05 33.15
CA SER A 412 -7.63 7.48 33.06
C SER A 412 -8.18 7.32 31.64
N GLU A 413 -7.41 7.77 30.63
CA GLU A 413 -7.76 7.64 29.21
C GLU A 413 -7.74 6.17 28.75
N GLU A 414 -6.84 5.34 29.29
CA GLU A 414 -6.82 3.89 29.07
C GLU A 414 -8.09 3.22 29.60
N LYS A 415 -8.50 3.55 30.82
CA LYS A 415 -9.74 3.03 31.41
C LYS A 415 -10.94 3.44 30.57
N GLU A 416 -11.01 4.70 30.18
CA GLU A 416 -12.07 5.21 29.31
C GLU A 416 -12.13 4.47 27.97
N LEU A 417 -10.98 4.19 27.35
CA LEU A 417 -10.91 3.38 26.14
C LEU A 417 -11.37 1.94 26.39
N SER A 418 -10.93 1.32 27.49
CA SER A 418 -11.35 -0.03 27.88
C SER A 418 -12.87 -0.12 28.02
N ASP A 419 -13.48 0.83 28.74
CA ASP A 419 -14.90 0.85 29.07
C ASP A 419 -15.78 0.95 27.81
N LEU A 420 -15.32 1.61 26.75
CA LEU A 420 -16.02 1.67 25.46
C LEU A 420 -16.18 0.30 24.79
N TYR A 421 -15.19 -0.58 24.93
CA TYR A 421 -15.16 -1.86 24.19
C TYR A 421 -15.55 -3.05 25.06
N ILE A 422 -15.20 -3.04 26.35
CA ILE A 422 -15.53 -4.11 27.29
C ILE A 422 -17.04 -4.28 27.46
N ASN A 423 -17.78 -3.18 27.36
CA ASN A 423 -19.23 -3.13 27.56
C ASN A 423 -20.02 -3.42 26.27
N LEU A 424 -19.36 -3.71 25.14
CA LEU A 424 -20.08 -4.07 23.91
C LEU A 424 -20.80 -5.41 24.10
N PRO A 425 -22.14 -5.44 23.99
CA PRO A 425 -22.91 -6.65 24.24
C PRO A 425 -22.70 -7.66 23.12
N LYS A 426 -22.87 -8.95 23.43
CA LYS A 426 -22.88 -10.06 22.46
C LYS A 426 -21.56 -10.30 21.69
N LEU A 427 -20.47 -9.60 22.03
CA LEU A 427 -19.14 -9.84 21.46
C LEU A 427 -18.25 -10.61 22.45
N SER A 428 -17.54 -11.60 21.94
CA SER A 428 -16.44 -12.25 22.66
C SER A 428 -15.30 -11.26 22.92
N TYR A 429 -14.42 -11.55 23.89
CA TYR A 429 -13.22 -10.73 24.12
C TYR A 429 -12.31 -10.65 22.88
N THR A 430 -12.23 -11.72 22.07
CA THR A 430 -11.51 -11.69 20.80
C THR A 430 -12.11 -10.65 19.85
N GLN A 431 -13.43 -10.67 19.66
CA GLN A 431 -14.11 -9.70 18.79
C GLN A 431 -14.00 -8.27 19.32
N LYS A 432 -14.08 -8.07 20.65
CA LYS A 432 -13.86 -6.77 21.29
C LYS A 432 -12.45 -6.24 21.03
N SER A 433 -11.43 -7.10 21.14
CA SER A 433 -10.03 -6.76 20.84
C SER A 433 -9.82 -6.41 19.36
N VAL A 434 -10.39 -7.21 18.44
CA VAL A 434 -10.33 -6.96 17.00
C VAL A 434 -10.98 -5.61 16.67
N ARG A 435 -12.16 -5.34 17.24
CA ARG A 435 -12.88 -4.09 17.03
C ARG A 435 -12.10 -2.90 17.57
N LEU A 436 -11.57 -3.00 18.80
CA LEU A 436 -10.76 -1.95 19.43
C LEU A 436 -9.56 -1.58 18.58
N LEU A 437 -8.77 -2.56 18.15
CA LEU A 437 -7.58 -2.29 17.33
C LEU A 437 -7.95 -1.80 15.93
N SER A 438 -9.01 -2.32 15.32
CA SER A 438 -9.46 -1.88 13.99
C SER A 438 -9.89 -0.41 14.02
N ASP A 439 -10.63 -0.02 15.06
CA ASP A 439 -11.11 1.35 15.25
C ASP A 439 -9.98 2.32 15.55
N VAL A 440 -9.10 1.98 16.50
CA VAL A 440 -7.99 2.84 16.94
C VAL A 440 -6.92 3.01 15.87
N LEU A 441 -6.59 1.95 15.13
CA LEU A 441 -5.47 1.98 14.18
C LEU A 441 -5.91 2.42 12.77
N TYR A 442 -7.17 2.20 12.39
CA TYR A 442 -7.64 2.41 11.01
C TYR A 442 -8.97 3.17 10.95
N ASN A 443 -10.07 2.56 11.40
CA ASN A 443 -11.42 2.98 11.01
C ASN A 443 -11.76 4.40 11.49
N CYS A 444 -11.41 4.75 12.72
CA CYS A 444 -11.85 6.02 13.29
C CYS A 444 -11.10 7.25 12.78
N GLU A 445 -9.85 7.12 12.33
CA GLU A 445 -9.14 8.21 11.65
C GLU A 445 -9.66 8.38 10.20
N ILE A 446 -9.99 7.28 9.50
CA ILE A 446 -10.65 7.35 8.18
C ILE A 446 -12.01 8.03 8.30
N TYR A 447 -12.82 7.60 9.27
CA TYR A 447 -14.12 8.21 9.58
C TYR A 447 -14.00 9.71 9.89
N LYS A 448 -13.07 10.07 10.77
CA LYS A 448 -12.83 11.47 11.15
C LYS A 448 -12.48 12.34 9.94
N PHE A 449 -11.62 11.84 9.06
CA PHE A 449 -11.29 12.57 7.84
C PHE A 449 -12.48 12.63 6.88
N ALA A 450 -13.27 11.56 6.74
CA ALA A 450 -14.48 11.56 5.91
C ALA A 450 -15.51 12.60 6.39
N VAL A 451 -15.76 12.68 7.71
CA VAL A 451 -16.64 13.69 8.31
C VAL A 451 -16.11 15.10 8.05
N ARG A 452 -14.80 15.31 8.27
CA ARG A 452 -14.17 16.61 7.98
C ARG A 452 -14.32 16.95 6.50
N PHE A 453 -14.03 16.03 5.59
CA PHE A 453 -14.11 16.31 4.16
C PHE A 453 -15.54 16.65 3.73
N SER A 454 -16.54 15.87 4.18
CA SER A 454 -17.95 16.10 3.84
C SER A 454 -18.48 17.45 4.32
N ASN A 455 -17.94 17.98 5.43
CA ASN A 455 -18.38 19.27 5.97
C ASN A 455 -17.78 20.48 5.24
N TYR A 456 -16.66 20.30 4.53
CA TYR A 456 -15.90 21.39 3.90
C TYR A 456 -15.79 21.26 2.37
N SER A 457 -16.47 20.27 1.77
CA SER A 457 -16.47 20.02 0.33
C SER A 457 -17.92 19.93 -0.18
N SER A 458 -18.14 20.44 -1.40
CA SER A 458 -19.39 20.27 -2.14
C SER A 458 -19.41 18.99 -3.01
N SER A 459 -18.29 18.27 -3.10
CA SER A 459 -18.15 17.04 -3.87
C SER A 459 -18.90 15.87 -3.24
N ASN A 460 -19.08 14.80 -4.01
CA ASN A 460 -19.80 13.63 -3.52
C ASN A 460 -18.91 12.82 -2.56
N VAL A 461 -19.43 12.49 -1.38
CA VAL A 461 -18.77 11.61 -0.42
C VAL A 461 -19.64 10.37 -0.18
N TYR A 462 -19.01 9.19 -0.22
CA TYR A 462 -19.64 7.90 0.07
C TYR A 462 -18.79 7.13 1.07
N PHE A 463 -19.43 6.29 1.88
CA PHE A 463 -18.75 5.47 2.89
C PHE A 463 -19.30 4.05 2.85
N TYR A 464 -18.42 3.05 2.83
CA TYR A 464 -18.78 1.64 2.94
C TYR A 464 -17.97 0.91 4.02
N GLU A 465 -18.56 -0.17 4.54
CA GLU A 465 -17.84 -1.18 5.32
C GLU A 465 -17.91 -2.53 4.58
N ASN A 466 -16.74 -3.11 4.33
CA ASN A 466 -16.62 -4.45 3.78
C ASN A 466 -16.74 -5.49 4.88
N GLN A 467 -17.77 -6.33 4.76
CA GLN A 467 -18.09 -7.45 5.64
C GLN A 467 -18.11 -8.78 4.88
N LYS A 468 -17.54 -8.84 3.67
CA LYS A 468 -17.42 -10.08 2.90
C LYS A 468 -16.02 -10.67 3.01
N ARG A 469 -15.93 -11.80 3.70
CA ARG A 469 -14.77 -12.68 3.64
C ARG A 469 -14.80 -13.53 2.38
N SER A 470 -13.67 -13.65 1.70
CA SER A 470 -13.53 -14.60 0.57
C SER A 470 -13.68 -16.05 1.05
N PRO A 471 -14.47 -16.90 0.35
CA PRO A 471 -14.54 -18.32 0.67
C PRO A 471 -13.23 -19.08 0.37
N LEU A 472 -12.29 -18.46 -0.35
CA LEU A 472 -10.96 -19.00 -0.60
C LEU A 472 -9.91 -18.53 0.41
N SER A 473 -10.28 -17.64 1.34
CA SER A 473 -9.34 -17.11 2.34
C SER A 473 -8.78 -18.27 3.18
N LYS A 474 -7.46 -18.41 3.14
CA LYS A 474 -6.71 -19.41 3.91
C LYS A 474 -6.36 -18.92 5.30
N TRP A 475 -6.58 -17.63 5.58
CA TRP A 475 -6.32 -17.07 6.91
C TRP A 475 -7.17 -17.77 7.97
N PRO A 476 -6.75 -17.83 9.23
CA PRO A 476 -7.56 -18.40 10.31
C PRO A 476 -8.96 -17.80 10.36
N SER A 477 -9.99 -18.60 10.62
CA SER A 477 -11.39 -18.13 10.59
C SER A 477 -11.66 -16.93 11.51
N TRP A 478 -10.93 -16.84 12.64
CA TRP A 478 -11.07 -15.71 13.58
C TRP A 478 -10.66 -14.36 13.00
N THR A 479 -9.92 -14.34 11.89
CA THR A 479 -9.45 -13.08 11.26
C THR A 479 -10.55 -12.29 10.55
N GLY A 480 -11.75 -12.86 10.36
CA GLY A 480 -12.92 -12.12 9.86
C GLY A 480 -12.74 -11.54 8.45
N VAL A 481 -12.91 -10.25 8.25
CA VAL A 481 -12.69 -9.57 6.96
C VAL A 481 -11.50 -8.65 7.07
N MET A 482 -10.41 -9.07 6.44
CA MET A 482 -9.11 -8.42 6.58
C MET A 482 -8.98 -7.26 5.59
N GLN A 483 -8.07 -6.34 5.92
CA GLN A 483 -7.63 -5.31 4.98
C GLN A 483 -7.19 -5.93 3.64
N GLY A 484 -7.79 -5.47 2.54
CA GLY A 484 -7.44 -5.90 1.19
C GLY A 484 -8.21 -7.13 0.68
N ASP A 485 -9.16 -7.67 1.45
CA ASP A 485 -10.06 -8.74 0.99
C ASP A 485 -10.89 -8.31 -0.23
N GLU A 486 -11.28 -7.03 -0.29
CA GLU A 486 -12.06 -6.46 -1.40
C GLU A 486 -11.28 -6.40 -2.73
N ILE A 487 -9.95 -6.48 -2.71
CA ILE A 487 -9.11 -6.42 -3.92
C ILE A 487 -9.47 -7.58 -4.85
N ASN A 488 -9.68 -8.78 -4.30
CA ASN A 488 -10.03 -9.96 -5.09
C ASN A 488 -11.35 -9.76 -5.86
N ASP A 489 -12.34 -9.14 -5.21
CA ASP A 489 -13.64 -8.89 -5.81
C ASP A 489 -13.59 -7.76 -6.86
N ILE A 490 -12.84 -6.69 -6.60
CA ILE A 490 -12.65 -5.58 -7.55
C ILE A 490 -11.87 -6.04 -8.80
N PHE A 491 -10.84 -6.86 -8.63
CA PHE A 491 -10.03 -7.41 -9.73
C PHE A 491 -10.57 -8.71 -10.31
N ALA A 492 -11.86 -9.00 -10.08
CA ALA A 492 -12.59 -10.11 -10.70
C ALA A 492 -11.91 -11.49 -10.53
N TYR A 493 -11.30 -11.75 -9.37
CA TYR A 493 -10.65 -13.03 -9.04
C TYR A 493 -11.56 -14.24 -9.31
N PRO A 494 -12.87 -14.23 -8.95
CA PRO A 494 -13.78 -15.34 -9.26
C PRO A 494 -13.96 -15.64 -10.76
N PHE A 495 -13.66 -14.70 -11.65
CA PHE A 495 -13.70 -14.93 -13.09
C PHE A 495 -12.39 -15.47 -13.64
N ARG A 496 -11.25 -15.02 -13.08
CA ARG A 496 -9.91 -15.42 -13.52
C ARG A 496 -9.53 -16.80 -13.01
N HIS A 497 -9.95 -17.12 -11.79
CA HIS A 497 -9.60 -18.35 -11.07
C HIS A 497 -10.82 -19.21 -10.76
N SER A 498 -11.72 -19.34 -11.73
CA SER A 498 -13.01 -20.03 -11.54
C SER A 498 -12.86 -21.48 -11.06
N LYS A 499 -11.74 -22.13 -11.38
CA LYS A 499 -11.42 -23.52 -11.00
C LYS A 499 -11.15 -23.68 -9.49
N GLU A 500 -10.80 -22.61 -8.78
CA GLU A 500 -10.58 -22.65 -7.32
C GLU A 500 -11.90 -22.70 -6.52
N TYR A 501 -13.03 -22.39 -7.15
CA TYR A 501 -14.33 -22.30 -6.48
C TYR A 501 -15.21 -23.52 -6.78
N LYS A 502 -15.98 -23.95 -5.77
CA LYS A 502 -17.10 -24.88 -5.97
C LYS A 502 -18.18 -24.23 -6.85
N LYS A 503 -18.79 -24.99 -7.77
CA LYS A 503 -19.77 -24.50 -8.78
C LYS A 503 -20.90 -23.64 -8.20
N LYS A 504 -21.48 -24.03 -7.05
CA LYS A 504 -22.55 -23.26 -6.37
C LYS A 504 -22.06 -21.93 -5.80
N THR A 505 -20.84 -21.90 -5.26
CA THR A 505 -20.23 -20.69 -4.67
C THR A 505 -19.73 -19.74 -5.74
N LEU A 506 -19.12 -20.27 -6.80
CA LEU A 506 -18.56 -19.50 -7.92
C LEU A 506 -19.56 -18.48 -8.49
N LYS A 507 -20.79 -18.91 -8.77
CA LYS A 507 -21.83 -18.01 -9.32
C LYS A 507 -22.16 -16.85 -8.37
N LYS A 508 -22.18 -17.10 -7.05
CA LYS A 508 -22.44 -16.07 -6.04
C LYS A 508 -21.28 -15.07 -5.97
N GLU A 509 -20.04 -15.57 -5.97
CA GLU A 509 -18.83 -14.75 -5.94
C GLU A 509 -18.68 -13.90 -7.21
N GLN A 510 -18.97 -14.47 -8.38
CA GLN A 510 -19.01 -13.74 -9.66
C GLN A 510 -20.05 -12.63 -9.66
N LYS A 511 -21.27 -12.92 -9.16
CA LYS A 511 -22.34 -11.92 -9.05
C LYS A 511 -21.97 -10.80 -8.07
N TYR A 512 -21.34 -11.12 -6.95
CA TYR A 512 -20.87 -10.12 -5.99
C TYR A 512 -19.77 -9.24 -6.61
N SER A 513 -18.76 -9.86 -7.23
CA SER A 513 -17.66 -9.15 -7.90
C SER A 513 -18.20 -8.21 -8.99
N GLU A 514 -19.17 -8.65 -9.81
CA GLU A 514 -19.84 -7.80 -10.79
C GLU A 514 -20.57 -6.61 -10.15
N ALA A 515 -21.26 -6.82 -9.03
CA ALA A 515 -21.94 -5.74 -8.33
C ALA A 515 -20.94 -4.70 -7.78
N LEU A 516 -19.83 -5.14 -7.20
CA LEU A 516 -18.79 -4.25 -6.69
C LEU A 516 -18.09 -3.48 -7.82
N ILE A 517 -17.73 -4.16 -8.92
CA ILE A 517 -17.17 -3.52 -10.11
C ILE A 517 -18.16 -2.50 -10.70
N SER A 518 -19.47 -2.78 -10.65
CA SER A 518 -20.48 -1.82 -11.09
C SER A 518 -20.48 -0.54 -10.25
N LEU A 519 -20.29 -0.63 -8.93
CA LEU A 519 -20.18 0.56 -8.07
C LEU A 519 -18.93 1.38 -8.43
N VAL A 520 -17.78 0.72 -8.62
CA VAL A 520 -16.53 1.36 -9.05
C VAL A 520 -16.68 2.02 -10.41
N LYS A 521 -17.32 1.33 -11.36
CA LYS A 521 -17.59 1.83 -12.71
C LYS A 521 -18.41 3.11 -12.68
N GLU A 522 -19.59 3.09 -12.06
CA GLU A 522 -20.50 4.24 -12.07
C GLU A 522 -19.90 5.43 -11.30
N PHE A 523 -19.19 5.16 -10.19
CA PHE A 523 -18.42 6.17 -9.48
C PHE A 523 -17.34 6.78 -10.38
N SER A 524 -16.53 5.96 -11.05
CA SER A 524 -15.44 6.45 -11.90
C SER A 524 -15.89 7.31 -13.08
N LYS A 525 -17.15 7.16 -13.50
CA LYS A 525 -17.78 7.95 -14.58
C LYS A 525 -18.36 9.26 -14.09
N SER A 526 -19.11 9.22 -12.98
CA SER A 526 -20.04 10.29 -12.62
C SER A 526 -19.86 10.86 -11.22
N GLY A 527 -19.00 10.25 -10.40
CA GLY A 527 -18.91 10.56 -8.97
C GLY A 527 -20.00 9.92 -8.13
N LYS A 528 -20.98 9.24 -8.75
CA LYS A 528 -22.13 8.64 -8.07
C LYS A 528 -22.15 7.12 -8.30
N PRO A 529 -21.87 6.29 -7.29
CA PRO A 529 -21.77 4.83 -7.45
C PRO A 529 -23.14 4.15 -7.67
N SER A 530 -24.22 4.75 -7.17
CA SER A 530 -25.58 4.28 -7.37
C SER A 530 -26.57 5.38 -7.02
N LYS A 531 -27.70 5.45 -7.74
CA LYS A 531 -28.82 6.35 -7.41
C LYS A 531 -29.44 6.06 -6.04
N LYS A 532 -29.30 4.81 -5.55
CA LYS A 532 -29.85 4.36 -4.26
C LYS A 532 -28.87 4.53 -3.09
N TRP A 533 -27.60 4.79 -3.37
CA TRP A 533 -26.61 5.01 -2.33
C TRP A 533 -26.66 6.49 -1.93
N LYS A 534 -27.09 6.76 -0.71
CA LYS A 534 -27.09 8.12 -0.16
C LYS A 534 -25.66 8.61 0.07
N LYS A 535 -25.43 9.90 -0.13
CA LYS A 535 -24.16 10.55 0.21
C LYS A 535 -23.94 10.48 1.71
N PHE A 536 -22.69 10.30 2.11
CA PHE A 536 -22.26 10.45 3.49
C PHE A 536 -22.25 11.94 3.85
N LYS A 537 -23.00 12.33 4.88
CA LYS A 537 -23.14 13.73 5.34
C LYS A 537 -22.65 13.90 6.77
N GLY A 538 -21.39 13.55 7.02
CA GLY A 538 -20.75 13.80 8.30
C GLY A 538 -21.51 13.22 9.50
N LEU A 539 -21.73 14.06 10.52
CA LEU A 539 -22.42 13.68 11.76
C LEU A 539 -23.94 13.50 11.60
N GLU A 540 -24.55 14.07 10.56
CA GLU A 540 -25.99 14.00 10.30
C GLU A 540 -26.40 12.65 9.70
N GLU A 541 -25.55 12.06 8.85
CA GLU A 541 -25.78 10.73 8.27
C GLU A 541 -24.50 9.89 8.28
N THR A 542 -24.30 9.17 9.39
CA THR A 542 -23.14 8.31 9.68
C THR A 542 -23.24 6.90 9.08
N LYS A 543 -24.29 6.63 8.30
CA LYS A 543 -24.56 5.30 7.77
C LYS A 543 -23.59 4.95 6.64
N ALA A 544 -22.98 3.78 6.72
CA ALA A 544 -22.15 3.21 5.66
C ALA A 544 -22.92 2.17 4.86
N LEU A 545 -22.59 2.00 3.59
CA LEU A 545 -23.06 0.87 2.80
C LEU A 545 -22.37 -0.41 3.27
N ILE A 546 -23.16 -1.45 3.54
CA ILE A 546 -22.63 -2.74 3.97
C ILE A 546 -22.40 -3.65 2.77
N LEU A 547 -21.13 -3.96 2.51
CA LEU A 547 -20.71 -4.88 1.47
C LEU A 547 -20.53 -6.27 2.07
N ASN A 548 -21.61 -7.05 2.13
CA ASN A 548 -21.59 -8.45 2.58
C ASN A 548 -21.99 -9.40 1.45
N SER A 549 -22.00 -10.70 1.71
CA SER A 549 -22.37 -11.74 0.73
C SER A 549 -23.78 -11.62 0.14
N LYS A 550 -24.65 -10.76 0.70
CA LYS A 550 -26.02 -10.48 0.24
C LYS A 550 -26.15 -9.18 -0.55
N LEU A 551 -25.04 -8.55 -0.96
CA LEU A 551 -25.04 -7.28 -1.71
C LEU A 551 -26.01 -7.33 -2.91
N ASN A 552 -26.97 -6.39 -2.92
CA ASN A 552 -27.96 -6.22 -3.97
C ASN A 552 -28.10 -4.75 -4.34
N LEU A 553 -27.67 -4.38 -5.55
CA LEU A 553 -27.71 -2.99 -6.02
C LEU A 553 -29.13 -2.40 -6.10
N LYS A 554 -30.18 -3.24 -6.13
CA LYS A 554 -31.57 -2.81 -6.08
C LYS A 554 -32.05 -2.48 -4.65
N LYS A 555 -31.43 -3.05 -3.61
CA LYS A 555 -31.78 -2.84 -2.20
C LYS A 555 -30.50 -2.80 -1.37
N LEU A 556 -29.91 -1.60 -1.30
CA LEU A 556 -28.69 -1.35 -0.54
C LEU A 556 -28.98 -1.36 0.96
N LYS A 557 -28.11 -2.03 1.73
CA LYS A 557 -28.19 -2.08 3.19
C LYS A 557 -27.26 -1.03 3.77
N MET A 558 -27.82 -0.08 4.51
CA MET A 558 -27.07 1.00 5.16
C MET A 558 -27.15 0.84 6.67
N GLU A 559 -26.01 0.86 7.37
CA GLU A 559 -25.95 0.70 8.84
C GLU A 559 -25.05 1.75 9.49
N ASN A 560 -25.31 2.07 10.75
CA ASN A 560 -24.42 2.91 11.56
C ASN A 560 -23.30 2.03 12.12
N VAL A 561 -22.12 2.09 11.51
CA VAL A 561 -20.98 1.20 11.82
C VAL A 561 -19.83 1.90 12.53
N LEU A 562 -19.98 3.20 12.85
CA LEU A 562 -18.89 4.05 13.36
C LEU A 562 -19.32 4.91 14.55
N SER A 563 -20.40 4.54 15.24
CA SER A 563 -20.95 5.26 16.41
C SER A 563 -19.97 5.41 17.57
N ILE A 564 -18.99 4.50 17.71
CA ILE A 564 -17.94 4.56 18.75
C ILE A 564 -16.84 5.57 18.40
N CYS A 565 -16.63 5.86 17.11
CA CYS A 565 -15.49 6.66 16.67
C CYS A 565 -15.43 8.09 17.21
N PRO A 566 -16.55 8.83 17.41
CA PRO A 566 -16.52 10.11 18.11
C PRO A 566 -15.87 10.03 19.50
N ASN A 567 -16.18 9.00 20.29
CA ASN A 567 -15.62 8.80 21.63
C ASN A 567 -14.13 8.44 21.57
N VAL A 568 -13.75 7.51 20.69
CA VAL A 568 -12.33 7.15 20.47
C VAL A 568 -11.53 8.37 20.04
N ASN A 569 -12.03 9.14 19.09
CA ASN A 569 -11.37 10.35 18.62
C ASN A 569 -11.22 11.40 19.73
N ARG A 570 -12.21 11.54 20.62
CA ARG A 570 -12.13 12.42 21.80
C ARG A 570 -11.00 12.00 22.73
N ILE A 571 -10.89 10.72 23.05
CA ILE A 571 -9.81 10.16 23.90
C ILE A 571 -8.44 10.46 23.26
N ILE A 572 -8.29 10.16 21.96
CA ILE A 572 -7.04 10.41 21.22
C ILE A 572 -6.68 11.90 21.21
N LEU A 573 -7.66 12.79 21.01
CA LEU A 573 -7.43 14.23 21.02
C LEU A 573 -7.03 14.75 22.40
N LYS A 574 -7.69 14.28 23.46
CA LYS A 574 -7.35 14.61 24.86
C LYS A 574 -5.89 14.22 25.18
N ALA A 575 -5.50 13.01 24.81
CA ALA A 575 -4.12 12.54 24.98
C ALA A 575 -3.12 13.39 24.20
N ARG A 576 -3.42 13.73 22.94
CA ARG A 576 -2.56 14.60 22.12
C ARG A 576 -2.38 15.99 22.73
N ARG A 577 -3.46 16.63 23.20
CA ARG A 577 -3.39 17.95 23.85
C ARG A 577 -2.54 17.89 25.12
N ARG A 578 -2.76 16.91 25.99
CA ARG A 578 -1.96 16.70 27.20
C ARG A 578 -0.46 16.58 26.89
N LEU A 579 -0.11 15.85 25.84
CA LEU A 579 1.28 15.69 25.42
C LEU A 579 1.89 16.94 24.77
N GLN A 580 1.06 17.87 24.28
CA GLN A 580 1.51 19.16 23.76
C GLN A 580 1.71 20.21 24.87
N VAL A 581 0.91 20.17 25.94
CA VAL A 581 1.04 21.08 27.09
C VAL A 581 2.30 20.76 27.94
N GLY A 582 2.93 19.59 27.73
CA GLY A 582 4.16 19.17 28.40
C GLY A 582 5.50 19.63 27.79
N GLY A 583 5.55 20.68 26.96
CA GLY A 583 6.83 21.29 26.52
C GLY A 583 6.67 22.33 25.40
N PRO A 584 7.35 23.50 25.52
CA PRO A 584 8.76 23.59 25.14
C PRO A 584 9.64 24.06 26.32
N GLY A 585 10.45 23.16 26.85
CA GLY A 585 11.53 23.49 27.79
C GLY A 585 12.86 23.02 27.19
N ASN A 586 13.80 23.94 27.08
CA ASN A 586 15.19 23.82 26.63
C ASN A 586 15.76 22.39 26.64
N VAL A 587 15.99 21.83 25.44
CA VAL A 587 17.08 20.87 25.25
C VAL A 587 18.29 21.70 24.81
N THR A 588 18.99 22.27 25.78
CA THR A 588 20.36 22.73 25.59
C THR A 588 21.21 21.51 25.26
N LEU A 589 21.76 21.48 24.04
CA LEU A 589 22.85 20.59 23.66
C LEU A 589 24.09 21.04 24.44
N SER A 590 24.46 20.31 25.50
CA SER A 590 25.79 20.44 26.09
C SER A 590 26.80 19.63 25.29
N PRO A 591 28.05 20.11 25.11
CA PRO A 591 29.05 19.44 24.30
C PRO A 591 29.60 18.21 25.04
N ILE A 592 29.74 17.09 24.33
CA ILE A 592 30.42 15.90 24.83
C ILE A 592 31.92 16.15 24.72
N THR A 593 32.57 16.46 25.85
CA THR A 593 34.02 16.32 26.01
C THR A 593 34.38 14.86 26.26
N THR A 594 35.37 14.40 25.51
CA THR A 594 36.01 13.09 25.61
C THR A 594 36.96 13.05 26.79
N THR A 595 36.78 12.10 27.71
CA THR A 595 37.89 11.49 28.45
C THR A 595 37.59 10.02 28.72
N ALA A 596 38.59 9.20 28.44
CA ALA A 596 38.62 7.77 28.68
C ALA A 596 39.13 7.49 30.10
N THR A 597 38.50 6.54 30.80
CA THR A 597 39.15 5.78 31.89
C THR A 597 38.44 4.45 32.13
N THR A 598 39.25 3.50 32.58
CA THR A 598 39.13 2.04 32.51
C THR A 598 38.50 1.43 33.78
N THR A 599 37.81 0.29 33.63
CA THR A 599 37.48 -0.76 34.65
C THR A 599 36.55 -0.32 35.81
N THR A 600 35.52 -1.04 36.24
CA THR A 600 35.47 -2.44 36.71
C THR A 600 34.06 -3.05 36.59
N GLN A 601 33.99 -4.38 36.51
CA GLN A 601 32.77 -5.16 36.59
C GLN A 601 32.13 -5.09 37.99
N VAL A 602 30.81 -4.86 38.04
CA VAL A 602 29.96 -5.34 39.13
C VAL A 602 28.68 -5.90 38.53
N THR A 603 28.49 -7.20 38.73
CA THR A 603 27.28 -7.97 38.48
C THR A 603 26.26 -7.76 39.61
N THR A 604 25.07 -7.24 39.30
CA THR A 604 23.84 -7.52 40.05
C THR A 604 22.59 -7.42 39.14
N THR A 605 22.07 -8.61 38.86
CA THR A 605 20.66 -9.05 38.86
C THR A 605 19.49 -8.12 38.47
N THR A 606 18.68 -8.68 37.55
CA THR A 606 17.22 -8.52 37.37
C THR A 606 16.67 -7.17 36.91
N LYS A 607 16.88 -6.85 35.62
CA LYS A 607 15.98 -5.94 34.88
C LYS A 607 14.74 -6.69 34.37
N LYS A 608 13.55 -6.32 34.90
CA LYS A 608 12.25 -6.53 34.24
C LYS A 608 12.34 -5.98 32.81
N LYS A 609 12.48 -6.88 31.82
CA LYS A 609 12.42 -6.53 30.40
C LYS A 609 11.01 -6.04 30.07
N GLY A 610 10.87 -4.72 29.88
CA GLY A 610 9.59 -4.09 29.51
C GLY A 610 9.02 -4.63 28.18
N ILE A 611 7.68 -4.54 28.05
CA ILE A 611 6.86 -5.02 26.91
C ILE A 611 7.39 -4.56 25.55
N PHE A 612 7.90 -3.34 25.44
CA PHE A 612 8.52 -2.83 24.21
C PHE A 612 9.79 -3.58 23.80
N SER A 613 10.58 -4.08 24.76
CA SER A 613 11.76 -4.91 24.44
C SER A 613 11.36 -6.29 23.92
N LYS A 614 10.18 -6.81 24.30
CA LYS A 614 9.63 -8.07 23.80
C LYS A 614 8.97 -7.92 22.43
N ILE A 615 8.21 -6.86 22.19
CA ILE A 615 7.74 -6.49 20.83
C ILE A 615 8.95 -6.31 19.91
N LYS A 616 9.97 -5.56 20.36
CA LYS A 616 11.26 -5.36 19.67
C LYS A 616 12.03 -6.67 19.45
N SER A 617 12.09 -7.56 20.43
CA SER A 617 12.73 -8.88 20.30
C SER A 617 11.93 -9.81 19.39
N TRP A 618 10.61 -9.68 19.35
CA TRP A 618 9.72 -10.46 18.49
C TRP A 618 9.84 -9.99 17.02
N PHE A 619 9.83 -8.67 16.75
CA PHE A 619 10.18 -8.11 15.42
C PHE A 619 11.60 -8.51 15.00
N LYS A 620 12.54 -8.64 15.95
CA LYS A 620 13.92 -9.08 15.71
C LYS A 620 14.10 -10.62 15.62
N LYS A 621 13.10 -11.43 15.99
CA LYS A 621 13.23 -12.92 16.08
C LYS A 621 12.24 -13.67 15.19
N HIS A 622 11.12 -13.06 14.80
CA HIS A 622 10.05 -13.70 14.01
C HIS A 622 9.74 -12.95 12.71
N LEU A 623 10.37 -11.79 12.52
CA LEU A 623 10.59 -11.16 11.20
C LEU A 623 12.09 -11.14 10.85
N SER A 624 12.93 -11.90 11.56
CA SER A 624 14.35 -12.13 11.25
C SER A 624 14.55 -13.35 10.37
#